data_AF-A0A8I6WS64-F1
#
_entry.id   AF-A0A8I6WS64-F1
#
_cell.length_a   1.000
_cell.length_b   1.000
_cell.length_c   1.000
_cell.angle_alpha   90.00
_cell.angle_beta   90.00
_cell.angle_gamma   90.00
#
_symmetry.space_group_name_H-M   'P 1'
#
loop_
_entity.id
_entity.type
_entity.pdbx_description
1 polymer ?
#
loop_
_entity_poly.entity_id
_entity_poly.type
_entity_poly.pdbx_seq_one_letter_code
_entity_poly.pdbx_strand_id
1 'polypeptide(L)'
;MAGAHHKLRELSHHVRRRMAVALDKAMSRLCLLRKSCAHHRVMERTARWWRAMRCGAGQVWPPRLGSLLVRAAYILAVSWLGYLLLDDLKFRAPPAGDGGGRGRPRGIDLFFTAVSAMTVSSMSAVEMEVFFGSQLFVLIVLMFAGGEVFVSLVGLASKWSKLRKQAQGLPDNNDQGIELGTTPKPADDTDVDSWTPVNSDETSKSPIEAKRLRREAVRSLLLLVLAIIVAAHVLGATAIAAYVYASSGARRTLRSKALGVWTFAVFTTVSTFSSGGFMPNNENMAALRRDTGLQLLLVPLALAGNTLFPTLLAVCVRAAAAATRRPDLVEMTARNGRELTGYYHLLPARRCAMLAATVAGLVAVQVAMVCGMEWGGALRGMGPWEKVSNAVFVAVNSRHTGESTLDLSTLTPAIIVFLVLMMYVPASIHDMVSIPRELHRGRPPHEGDPGAQAAQERASVTTLLPRHLRRRHLRHREGKPRGRPAQLQPAQRRRPSRQRLRKCGLLHGLQLQ
;
A
#
# COMPACT_ATOMS: atom_id res chain seq x y z
N MET A 1 -4.81 -24.49 32.75
CA MET A 1 -5.00 -23.34 31.83
C MET A 1 -5.94 -22.25 32.36
N ALA A 2 -7.05 -22.56 33.05
CA ALA A 2 -8.10 -21.60 33.43
C ALA A 2 -7.63 -20.24 34.01
N GLY A 3 -6.69 -20.22 34.96
CA GLY A 3 -6.21 -18.97 35.58
C GLY A 3 -5.53 -17.97 34.62
N ALA A 4 -4.91 -18.45 33.54
CA ALA A 4 -4.37 -17.58 32.49
C ALA A 4 -5.51 -16.94 31.67
N HIS A 5 -6.55 -17.71 31.37
CA HIS A 5 -7.75 -17.25 30.68
C HIS A 5 -8.52 -16.20 31.51
N HIS A 6 -8.59 -16.37 32.84
CA HIS A 6 -9.21 -15.39 33.74
C HIS A 6 -8.46 -14.06 33.71
N LYS A 7 -7.14 -14.07 33.95
CA LYS A 7 -6.31 -12.84 33.92
C LYS A 7 -6.34 -12.14 32.57
N LEU A 8 -6.38 -12.89 31.45
CA LEU A 8 -6.52 -12.31 30.11
C LEU A 8 -7.89 -11.63 29.92
N ARG A 9 -8.96 -12.22 30.47
CA ARG A 9 -10.33 -11.67 30.44
C ARG A 9 -10.44 -10.39 31.29
N GLU A 10 -9.82 -10.36 32.46
CA GLU A 10 -9.76 -9.18 33.34
C GLU A 10 -8.95 -8.03 32.74
N LEU A 11 -7.79 -8.33 32.14
CA LEU A 11 -7.01 -7.35 31.37
C LEU A 11 -7.81 -6.81 30.18
N SER A 12 -8.45 -7.69 29.40
CA SER A 12 -9.32 -7.29 28.29
C SER A 12 -10.47 -6.39 28.75
N HIS A 13 -11.11 -6.71 29.87
CA HIS A 13 -12.21 -5.91 30.43
C HIS A 13 -11.73 -4.55 30.96
N HIS A 14 -10.58 -4.48 31.65
CA HIS A 14 -9.99 -3.23 32.11
C HIS A 14 -9.54 -2.34 30.96
N VAL A 15 -8.86 -2.90 29.95
CA VAL A 15 -8.49 -2.16 28.73
C VAL A 15 -9.74 -1.67 28.01
N ARG A 16 -10.76 -2.52 27.83
CA ARG A 16 -12.04 -2.14 27.18
C ARG A 16 -12.76 -1.02 27.92
N ARG A 17 -12.85 -1.04 29.26
CA ARG A 17 -13.45 0.06 30.04
C ARG A 17 -12.65 1.36 29.92
N ARG A 18 -11.32 1.30 30.04
CA ARG A 18 -10.46 2.48 29.87
C ARG A 18 -10.55 3.07 28.45
N MET A 19 -10.58 2.22 27.43
CA MET A 19 -10.80 2.63 26.04
C MET A 19 -12.19 3.22 25.83
N ALA A 20 -13.26 2.63 26.38
CA ALA A 20 -14.61 3.17 26.23
C ALA A 20 -14.70 4.60 26.81
N VAL A 21 -14.12 4.83 28.00
CA VAL A 21 -14.06 6.17 28.62
C VAL A 21 -13.16 7.14 27.83
N ALA A 22 -12.02 6.67 27.30
CA ALA A 22 -11.14 7.50 26.48
C ALA A 22 -11.78 7.85 25.11
N LEU A 23 -12.53 6.91 24.52
CA LEU A 23 -13.21 7.09 23.24
C LEU A 23 -14.46 7.96 23.38
N ASP A 24 -15.22 7.82 24.48
CA ASP A 24 -16.30 8.74 24.82
C ASP A 24 -15.77 10.17 25.04
N LYS A 25 -14.66 10.33 25.78
CA LYS A 25 -13.97 11.63 25.91
C LYS A 25 -13.46 12.17 24.58
N ALA A 26 -12.82 11.36 23.75
CA ALA A 26 -12.36 11.76 22.42
C ALA A 26 -13.54 12.16 21.50
N MET A 27 -14.66 11.43 21.57
CA MET A 27 -15.90 11.76 20.85
C MET A 27 -16.57 13.02 21.39
N SER A 28 -16.52 13.27 22.70
CA SER A 28 -16.98 14.51 23.33
C SER A 28 -16.10 15.70 22.94
N ARG A 29 -14.76 15.55 22.97
CA ARG A 29 -13.80 16.52 22.42
C ARG A 29 -14.06 16.78 20.92
N LEU A 30 -14.30 15.74 20.12
CA LEU A 30 -14.68 15.85 18.70
C LEU A 30 -16.03 16.57 18.52
N CYS A 31 -17.02 16.33 19.38
CA CYS A 31 -18.30 17.05 19.34
C CYS A 31 -18.17 18.51 19.79
N LEU A 32 -17.28 18.82 20.74
CA LEU A 32 -16.95 20.18 21.18
C LEU A 32 -16.16 20.93 20.11
N LEU A 33 -15.18 20.28 19.46
CA LEU A 33 -14.50 20.80 18.27
C LEU A 33 -15.50 21.00 17.11
N ARG A 34 -16.44 20.07 16.88
CA ARG A 34 -17.52 20.25 15.89
C ARG A 34 -18.43 21.41 16.23
N LYS A 35 -18.77 21.64 17.51
CA LYS A 35 -19.54 22.80 17.98
C LYS A 35 -18.76 24.11 17.83
N SER A 36 -17.46 24.11 18.13
CA SER A 36 -16.55 25.27 17.97
C SER A 36 -16.34 25.62 16.48
N CYS A 37 -16.14 24.63 15.61
CA CYS A 37 -16.13 24.82 14.16
C CYS A 37 -17.54 25.09 13.57
N ALA A 38 -18.62 24.80 14.30
CA ALA A 38 -19.97 25.24 13.97
C ALA A 38 -20.27 26.67 14.45
N HIS A 39 -19.36 27.32 15.18
CA HIS A 39 -19.47 28.75 15.47
C HIS A 39 -19.51 29.51 14.14
N HIS A 40 -20.60 30.26 13.92
CA HIS A 40 -21.18 30.59 12.62
C HIS A 40 -20.16 30.94 11.51
N ARG A 41 -19.16 31.77 11.84
CA ARG A 41 -18.10 32.25 10.94
C ARG A 41 -17.29 31.14 10.26
N VAL A 42 -17.10 29.97 10.89
CA VAL A 42 -16.33 28.85 10.31
C VAL A 42 -17.21 28.02 9.37
N MET A 43 -18.43 27.64 9.76
CA MET A 43 -19.35 26.95 8.85
C MET A 43 -19.77 27.81 7.66
N GLU A 44 -19.92 29.13 7.83
CA GLU A 44 -20.05 30.01 6.68
C GLU A 44 -18.80 30.02 5.80
N ARG A 45 -17.59 30.05 6.37
CA ARG A 45 -16.34 30.06 5.58
C ARG A 45 -16.14 28.74 4.83
N THR A 46 -16.42 27.59 5.44
CA THR A 46 -16.39 26.29 4.75
C THR A 46 -17.53 26.15 3.75
N ALA A 47 -18.73 26.66 4.02
CA ALA A 47 -19.84 26.69 3.05
C ALA A 47 -19.64 27.71 1.92
N ARG A 48 -18.89 28.81 2.15
CA ARG A 48 -18.42 29.73 1.10
C ARG A 48 -17.30 29.10 0.29
N TRP A 49 -16.37 28.37 0.89
CA TRP A 49 -15.37 27.56 0.18
C TRP A 49 -16.00 26.42 -0.63
N TRP A 50 -16.96 25.70 -0.08
CA TRP A 50 -17.70 24.66 -0.80
C TRP A 50 -18.56 25.23 -1.93
N ARG A 51 -19.18 26.40 -1.75
CA ARG A 51 -19.86 27.10 -2.84
C ARG A 51 -18.86 27.63 -3.89
N ALA A 52 -17.73 28.22 -3.50
CA ALA A 52 -16.69 28.65 -4.42
C ALA A 52 -16.09 27.47 -5.21
N MET A 53 -15.85 26.31 -4.59
CA MET A 53 -15.41 25.09 -5.28
C MET A 53 -16.50 24.50 -6.20
N ARG A 54 -17.79 24.66 -5.89
CA ARG A 54 -18.89 24.26 -6.80
C ARG A 54 -19.13 25.26 -7.93
N CYS A 55 -19.02 26.56 -7.69
CA CYS A 55 -19.16 27.59 -8.72
C CYS A 55 -17.91 27.64 -9.63
N GLY A 56 -16.73 27.32 -9.10
CA GLY A 56 -15.53 27.05 -9.88
C GLY A 56 -15.56 25.71 -10.63
N ALA A 57 -16.51 24.81 -10.34
CA ALA A 57 -16.61 23.50 -10.99
C ALA A 57 -17.12 23.55 -12.45
N GLY A 58 -17.28 24.74 -13.03
CA GLY A 58 -17.23 24.90 -14.48
C GLY A 58 -15.87 24.46 -15.07
N GLN A 59 -14.80 24.45 -14.27
CA GLN A 59 -13.54 23.80 -14.59
C GLN A 59 -13.46 22.42 -13.91
N VAL A 60 -13.62 21.37 -14.72
CA VAL A 60 -13.75 19.97 -14.27
C VAL A 60 -12.52 19.52 -13.47
N TRP A 61 -12.67 19.39 -12.14
CA TRP A 61 -11.74 18.58 -11.36
C TRP A 61 -11.91 17.10 -11.73
N PRO A 62 -10.84 16.38 -12.10
CA PRO A 62 -10.95 14.98 -12.52
C PRO A 62 -11.45 14.13 -11.33
N PRO A 63 -12.36 13.16 -11.54
CA PRO A 63 -13.00 12.42 -10.44
C PRO A 63 -12.03 11.63 -9.56
N ARG A 64 -10.79 11.40 -10.04
CA ARG A 64 -9.67 10.86 -9.26
C ARG A 64 -9.29 11.75 -8.06
N LEU A 65 -9.37 13.08 -8.19
CA LEU A 65 -8.94 14.03 -7.15
C LEU A 65 -9.87 13.98 -5.92
N GLY A 66 -11.20 13.94 -6.14
CA GLY A 66 -12.17 13.78 -5.05
C GLY A 66 -11.99 12.45 -4.30
N SER A 67 -11.72 11.36 -5.03
CA SER A 67 -11.43 10.04 -4.43
C SER A 67 -10.16 10.06 -3.56
N LEU A 68 -9.10 10.76 -3.99
CA LEU A 68 -7.87 10.95 -3.21
C LEU A 68 -8.11 11.82 -1.97
N LEU A 69 -8.85 12.92 -2.09
CA LEU A 69 -9.20 13.81 -0.96
C LEU A 69 -10.00 13.08 0.12
N VAL A 70 -10.95 12.21 -0.26
CA VAL A 70 -11.71 11.39 0.69
C VAL A 70 -10.81 10.38 1.43
N ARG A 71 -9.83 9.77 0.75
CA ARG A 71 -8.84 8.87 1.38
C ARG A 71 -7.91 9.62 2.35
N ALA A 72 -7.42 10.79 1.94
CA ALA A 72 -6.59 11.64 2.80
C ALA A 72 -7.36 12.09 4.06
N ALA A 73 -8.62 12.52 3.88
CA ALA A 73 -9.50 12.89 4.99
C ALA A 73 -9.78 11.72 5.95
N TYR A 74 -9.94 10.49 5.43
CA TYR A 74 -10.07 9.28 6.26
C TYR A 74 -8.81 9.03 7.10
N ILE A 75 -7.63 9.02 6.47
CA ILE A 75 -6.35 8.79 7.17
C ILE A 75 -6.16 9.86 8.26
N LEU A 76 -6.34 11.14 7.94
CA LEU A 76 -6.23 12.24 8.90
C LEU A 76 -7.24 12.12 10.05
N ALA A 77 -8.49 11.73 9.78
CA ALA A 77 -9.51 11.56 10.82
C ALA A 77 -9.20 10.40 11.78
N VAL A 78 -8.72 9.27 11.27
CA VAL A 78 -8.32 8.12 12.11
C VAL A 78 -7.05 8.45 12.90
N SER A 79 -6.05 9.09 12.29
CA SER A 79 -4.83 9.55 12.98
C SER A 79 -5.15 10.57 14.07
N TRP A 80 -6.09 11.50 13.84
CA TRP A 80 -6.54 12.46 14.84
C TRP A 80 -7.30 11.78 16.00
N LEU A 81 -8.14 10.79 15.73
CA LEU A 81 -8.78 10.00 16.77
C LEU A 81 -7.76 9.21 17.60
N GLY A 82 -6.75 8.60 16.95
CA GLY A 82 -5.63 7.93 17.62
C GLY A 82 -4.82 8.88 18.50
N TYR A 83 -4.52 10.08 18.01
CA TYR A 83 -3.88 11.15 18.78
C TYR A 83 -4.70 11.52 20.02
N LEU A 84 -6.00 11.79 19.89
CA LEU A 84 -6.87 12.10 21.03
C LEU A 84 -6.89 10.96 22.06
N LEU A 85 -6.91 9.70 21.61
CA LEU A 85 -6.83 8.53 22.50
C LEU A 85 -5.48 8.41 23.22
N LEU A 86 -4.36 8.74 22.56
CA LEU A 86 -3.04 8.79 23.21
C LEU A 86 -2.92 9.96 24.20
N ASP A 87 -3.57 11.09 23.91
CA ASP A 87 -3.59 12.32 24.72
C ASP A 87 -4.46 12.22 26.00
N ASP A 88 -5.61 11.52 25.92
CA ASP A 88 -6.51 11.26 27.07
C ASP A 88 -6.02 10.09 27.96
N LEU A 89 -5.15 9.21 27.46
CA LEU A 89 -4.60 8.10 28.25
C LEU A 89 -3.41 8.55 29.11
N LYS A 90 -3.49 8.26 30.42
CA LYS A 90 -2.41 8.56 31.38
C LYS A 90 -1.13 7.81 31.03
N PHE A 91 -0.08 8.56 30.71
CA PHE A 91 1.31 8.09 30.68
C PHE A 91 1.74 7.59 32.07
N ARG A 92 2.76 6.73 32.11
CA ARG A 92 3.38 6.28 33.36
C ARG A 92 4.09 7.48 34.02
N ALA A 93 3.83 7.72 35.29
CA ALA A 93 4.58 8.72 36.05
C ALA A 93 6.06 8.28 36.15
N PRO A 94 7.04 9.20 36.04
CA PRO A 94 8.44 8.87 36.27
C PRO A 94 8.64 8.37 37.72
N PRO A 95 9.64 7.51 37.98
CA PRO A 95 9.99 7.14 39.34
C PRO A 95 10.44 8.39 40.12
N ALA A 96 9.89 8.59 41.31
CA ALA A 96 10.29 9.68 42.18
C ALA A 96 11.72 9.43 42.69
N GLY A 97 12.68 10.23 42.22
CA GLY A 97 14.10 10.12 42.60
C GLY A 97 15.08 10.62 41.54
N ASP A 98 14.71 10.63 40.25
CA ASP A 98 15.55 11.15 39.17
C ASP A 98 15.15 12.59 38.80
N GLY A 99 16.14 13.50 38.78
CA GLY A 99 15.97 14.90 38.37
C GLY A 99 15.79 15.08 36.85
N GLY A 100 16.09 14.05 36.05
CA GLY A 100 15.82 14.00 34.62
C GLY A 100 14.32 13.93 34.32
N GLY A 101 13.67 15.09 34.22
CA GLY A 101 12.22 15.22 34.02
C GLY A 101 11.70 14.60 32.71
N ARG A 102 11.41 13.29 32.72
CA ARG A 102 10.79 12.55 31.61
C ARG A 102 9.29 12.89 31.51
N GLY A 103 9.02 14.13 31.10
CA GLY A 103 7.68 14.70 30.96
C GLY A 103 6.84 14.04 29.87
N ARG A 104 5.55 14.39 29.85
CA ARG A 104 4.60 13.99 28.81
C ARG A 104 5.11 14.46 27.43
N PRO A 105 5.18 13.57 26.40
CA PRO A 105 5.59 13.97 25.05
C PRO A 105 4.72 15.10 24.48
N ARG A 106 5.27 15.90 23.55
CA ARG A 106 4.55 17.06 23.01
C ARG A 106 3.40 16.54 22.15
N GLY A 107 2.28 17.28 22.10
CA GLY A 107 1.10 16.86 21.34
C GLY A 107 1.39 16.62 19.85
N ILE A 108 2.33 17.37 19.27
CA ILE A 108 2.79 17.18 17.89
C ILE A 108 3.54 15.85 17.69
N ASP A 109 4.35 15.42 18.66
CA ASP A 109 5.10 14.15 18.62
C ASP A 109 4.15 12.94 18.74
N LEU A 110 3.12 13.07 19.59
CA LEU A 110 2.04 12.09 19.74
C LEU A 110 1.17 12.01 18.47
N PHE A 111 0.87 13.15 17.84
CA PHE A 111 0.17 13.17 16.56
C PHE A 111 1.02 12.57 15.44
N PHE A 112 2.32 12.85 15.38
CA PHE A 112 3.24 12.22 14.41
C PHE A 112 3.29 10.69 14.59
N THR A 113 3.41 10.21 15.83
CA THR A 113 3.41 8.76 16.13
C THR A 113 2.06 8.12 15.77
N ALA A 114 0.94 8.80 16.02
CA ALA A 114 -0.38 8.32 15.60
C ALA A 114 -0.51 8.28 14.06
N VAL A 115 -0.07 9.33 13.34
CA VAL A 115 -0.04 9.32 11.87
C VAL A 115 0.81 8.15 11.37
N SER A 116 2.03 7.99 11.87
CA SER A 116 2.96 6.93 11.45
C SER A 116 2.45 5.52 11.73
N ALA A 117 1.75 5.30 12.84
CA ALA A 117 1.08 4.03 13.13
C ALA A 117 -0.07 3.76 12.14
N MET A 118 -0.86 4.78 11.79
CA MET A 118 -1.96 4.67 10.82
C MET A 118 -1.49 4.57 9.37
N THR A 119 -0.35 5.17 9.02
CA THR A 119 0.28 5.07 7.68
C THR A 119 1.30 3.93 7.59
N VAL A 120 1.42 3.10 8.63
CA VAL A 120 2.28 1.90 8.66
C VAL A 120 3.73 2.28 8.28
N SER A 121 4.24 3.36 8.87
CA SER A 121 5.51 3.99 8.46
C SER A 121 6.64 3.80 9.47
N SER A 122 6.39 3.18 10.63
CA SER A 122 7.37 2.82 11.69
C SER A 122 8.19 3.95 12.34
N MET A 123 8.15 5.18 11.82
CA MET A 123 8.84 6.34 12.38
C MET A 123 8.14 6.85 13.65
N SER A 124 8.87 7.16 14.72
CA SER A 124 8.33 7.91 15.86
C SER A 124 9.31 8.98 16.33
N ALA A 125 8.77 10.10 16.81
CA ALA A 125 9.48 11.13 17.53
C ALA A 125 9.51 10.88 19.06
N VAL A 126 8.89 9.79 19.52
CA VAL A 126 8.76 9.42 20.93
C VAL A 126 9.32 8.01 21.13
N GLU A 127 10.17 7.82 22.14
CA GLU A 127 10.62 6.49 22.57
C GLU A 127 9.44 5.53 22.83
N MET A 128 9.47 4.35 22.24
CA MET A 128 8.38 3.37 22.35
C MET A 128 8.13 2.90 23.78
N GLU A 129 9.16 2.91 24.64
CA GLU A 129 9.06 2.55 26.07
C GLU A 129 8.28 3.56 26.92
N VAL A 130 7.97 4.74 26.37
CA VAL A 130 7.05 5.71 27.00
C VAL A 130 5.59 5.23 26.96
N PHE A 131 5.23 4.42 25.96
CA PHE A 131 3.86 3.94 25.77
C PHE A 131 3.62 2.62 26.51
N PHE A 132 2.67 2.61 27.45
CA PHE A 132 2.37 1.40 28.23
C PHE A 132 0.88 1.01 28.19
N GLY A 133 0.63 -0.30 28.22
CA GLY A 133 -0.70 -0.90 28.37
C GLY A 133 -1.72 -0.38 27.34
N SER A 134 -2.65 0.47 27.78
CA SER A 134 -3.73 1.01 26.94
C SER A 134 -3.21 1.86 25.77
N GLN A 135 -2.10 2.60 25.93
CA GLN A 135 -1.53 3.42 24.84
C GLN A 135 -0.95 2.53 23.73
N LEU A 136 -0.23 1.49 24.14
CA LEU A 136 0.32 0.48 23.24
C LEU A 136 -0.81 -0.29 22.50
N PHE A 137 -1.97 -0.49 23.14
CA PHE A 137 -3.15 -1.03 22.47
C PHE A 137 -3.77 -0.06 21.44
N VAL A 138 -3.73 1.26 21.66
CA VAL A 138 -4.15 2.25 20.65
C VAL A 138 -3.25 2.14 19.41
N LEU A 139 -1.92 2.03 19.60
CA LEU A 139 -0.99 1.82 18.49
C LEU A 139 -1.24 0.51 17.74
N ILE A 140 -1.56 -0.59 18.44
CA ILE A 140 -2.01 -1.86 17.81
C ILE A 140 -3.21 -1.63 16.89
N VAL A 141 -4.25 -0.92 17.37
CA VAL A 141 -5.46 -0.67 16.57
C VAL A 141 -5.16 0.20 15.35
N LEU A 142 -4.26 1.19 15.47
CA LEU A 142 -3.88 2.04 14.34
C LEU A 142 -3.06 1.28 13.29
N MET A 143 -2.05 0.50 13.69
CA MET A 143 -1.27 -0.33 12.75
C MET A 143 -2.17 -1.32 12.01
N PHE A 144 -3.06 -2.01 12.74
CA PHE A 144 -4.02 -2.94 12.15
C PHE A 144 -5.00 -2.26 11.19
N ALA A 145 -5.45 -1.03 11.51
CA ALA A 145 -6.33 -0.25 10.65
C ALA A 145 -5.64 0.29 9.38
N GLY A 146 -4.32 0.51 9.44
CA GLY A 146 -3.48 0.95 8.33
C GLY A 146 -3.01 -0.18 7.40
N GLY A 147 -2.83 -1.39 7.93
CA GLY A 147 -2.28 -2.55 7.19
C GLY A 147 -3.07 -2.87 5.91
N GLU A 148 -2.36 -3.10 4.80
CA GLU A 148 -2.97 -3.22 3.46
C GLU A 148 -4.02 -4.34 3.39
N VAL A 149 -3.76 -5.47 4.06
CA VAL A 149 -4.69 -6.62 4.12
C VAL A 149 -6.00 -6.27 4.82
N PHE A 150 -5.98 -5.36 5.81
CA PHE A 150 -7.20 -4.87 6.45
C PHE A 150 -7.93 -3.85 5.58
N VAL A 151 -7.21 -2.91 4.96
CA VAL A 151 -7.81 -1.91 4.06
C VAL A 151 -8.47 -2.60 2.85
N SER A 152 -7.85 -3.65 2.30
CA SER A 152 -8.42 -4.47 1.22
C SER A 152 -9.63 -5.31 1.67
N LEU A 153 -9.63 -5.84 2.90
CA LEU A 153 -10.81 -6.46 3.52
C LEU A 153 -11.99 -5.47 3.62
N VAL A 154 -11.78 -4.25 4.08
CA VAL A 154 -12.83 -3.21 4.18
C VAL A 154 -13.37 -2.85 2.79
N GLY A 155 -12.49 -2.72 1.79
CA GLY A 155 -12.90 -2.51 0.39
C GLY A 155 -13.78 -3.66 -0.14
N LEU A 156 -13.42 -4.91 0.18
CA LEU A 156 -14.15 -6.11 -0.22
C LEU A 156 -15.50 -6.24 0.51
N ALA A 157 -15.56 -5.87 1.79
CA ALA A 157 -16.80 -5.83 2.58
C ALA A 157 -17.78 -4.77 2.05
N SER A 158 -17.28 -3.58 1.69
CA SER A 158 -18.07 -2.53 1.02
C SER A 158 -18.64 -3.02 -0.31
N LYS A 159 -17.82 -3.70 -1.13
CA LYS A 159 -18.23 -4.31 -2.39
C LYS A 159 -19.30 -5.40 -2.21
N TRP A 160 -19.14 -6.27 -1.22
CA TRP A 160 -20.14 -7.28 -0.86
C TRP A 160 -21.47 -6.64 -0.45
N SER A 161 -21.43 -5.58 0.37
CA SER A 161 -22.62 -4.84 0.80
C SER A 161 -23.38 -4.22 -0.39
N LYS A 162 -22.67 -3.61 -1.35
CA LYS A 162 -23.28 -3.11 -2.60
C LYS A 162 -23.93 -4.23 -3.42
N LEU A 163 -23.20 -5.32 -3.67
CA LEU A 163 -23.73 -6.48 -4.42
C LEU A 163 -24.92 -7.16 -3.70
N ARG A 164 -25.00 -7.05 -2.37
CA ARG A 164 -26.14 -7.50 -1.56
C ARG A 164 -27.34 -6.55 -1.70
N LYS A 165 -27.16 -5.23 -1.63
CA LYS A 165 -28.26 -4.26 -1.85
C LYS A 165 -28.88 -4.43 -3.25
N GLN A 166 -28.05 -4.55 -4.28
CA GLN A 166 -28.46 -4.89 -5.66
C GLN A 166 -29.13 -6.27 -5.79
N ALA A 167 -29.14 -7.11 -4.76
CA ALA A 167 -29.90 -8.35 -4.72
C ALA A 167 -31.35 -8.17 -4.22
N GLN A 168 -31.59 -7.13 -3.42
CA GLN A 168 -32.79 -6.97 -2.60
C GLN A 168 -33.73 -5.88 -3.15
N GLY A 169 -33.66 -5.59 -4.45
CA GLY A 169 -34.60 -4.71 -5.15
C GLY A 169 -34.49 -3.21 -4.84
N LEU A 170 -33.59 -2.78 -3.97
CA LEU A 170 -33.43 -1.36 -3.63
C LEU A 170 -32.66 -0.62 -4.76
N PRO A 171 -33.28 0.35 -5.47
CA PRO A 171 -32.60 1.06 -6.55
C PRO A 171 -31.52 2.00 -6.00
N ASP A 172 -30.30 1.88 -6.52
CA ASP A 172 -29.20 2.82 -6.27
C ASP A 172 -29.27 3.92 -7.34
N ASN A 173 -29.66 5.13 -6.95
CA ASN A 173 -30.35 6.09 -7.84
C ASN A 173 -29.40 6.89 -8.76
N ASN A 174 -28.26 6.30 -9.18
CA ASN A 174 -27.10 7.03 -9.72
C ASN A 174 -26.28 6.27 -10.79
N ASP A 175 -26.86 5.37 -11.57
CA ASP A 175 -26.20 4.77 -12.76
C ASP A 175 -27.14 4.78 -13.98
N GLN A 176 -27.44 5.97 -14.52
CA GLN A 176 -27.96 6.10 -15.89
C GLN A 176 -26.82 5.96 -16.91
N GLY A 177 -26.33 4.74 -17.06
CA GLY A 177 -25.52 4.33 -18.22
C GLY A 177 -26.46 3.88 -19.34
N ILE A 178 -26.66 4.72 -20.35
CA ILE A 178 -27.58 4.44 -21.46
C ILE A 178 -26.97 3.45 -22.44
N GLU A 179 -27.58 2.27 -22.57
CA GLU A 179 -27.72 1.59 -23.86
C GLU A 179 -29.19 1.22 -24.04
N LEU A 180 -29.89 1.98 -24.88
CA LEU A 180 -31.30 1.80 -25.21
C LEU A 180 -31.38 1.22 -26.62
N GLY A 181 -31.93 0.01 -26.74
CA GLY A 181 -31.97 -0.73 -28.01
C GLY A 181 -33.13 -1.71 -28.05
N THR A 182 -34.36 -1.20 -28.14
CA THR A 182 -35.55 -2.04 -28.26
C THR A 182 -36.62 -1.34 -29.09
N THR A 183 -36.98 -1.92 -30.23
CA THR A 183 -38.11 -1.50 -31.07
C THR A 183 -38.96 -2.73 -31.42
N PRO A 184 -40.07 -2.98 -30.72
CA PRO A 184 -41.01 -4.03 -31.09
C PRO A 184 -41.97 -3.55 -32.19
N LYS A 185 -42.30 -4.42 -33.14
CA LYS A 185 -43.48 -4.30 -34.00
C LYS A 185 -44.00 -5.72 -34.33
N PRO A 186 -45.32 -5.98 -34.31
CA PRO A 186 -45.84 -7.35 -34.36
C PRO A 186 -46.27 -7.83 -35.77
N ALA A 187 -46.36 -9.17 -35.88
CA ALA A 187 -47.17 -10.00 -36.79
C ALA A 187 -47.02 -9.85 -38.32
N ASP A 188 -46.60 -10.96 -38.95
CA ASP A 188 -47.31 -11.60 -40.07
C ASP A 188 -46.99 -13.12 -40.07
N ASP A 189 -47.67 -13.93 -40.90
CA ASP A 189 -47.83 -15.40 -40.74
C ASP A 189 -46.89 -16.32 -41.56
N THR A 190 -47.07 -17.65 -41.38
CA THR A 190 -46.73 -18.83 -42.23
C THR A 190 -45.42 -19.64 -42.05
N ASP A 191 -45.66 -20.93 -41.75
CA ASP A 191 -45.12 -22.19 -42.32
C ASP A 191 -43.72 -22.81 -42.06
N VAL A 192 -43.77 -23.93 -41.30
CA VAL A 192 -43.28 -25.31 -41.60
C VAL A 192 -41.76 -25.64 -41.70
N ASP A 193 -41.39 -26.71 -40.96
CA ASP A 193 -40.21 -27.60 -41.02
C ASP A 193 -38.77 -27.05 -41.12
N SER A 194 -37.96 -27.34 -40.08
CA SER A 194 -36.97 -28.42 -40.16
C SER A 194 -36.34 -28.76 -38.78
N TRP A 195 -35.83 -29.98 -38.60
CA TRP A 195 -35.30 -30.49 -37.33
C TRP A 195 -33.77 -30.65 -37.37
N THR A 196 -33.00 -29.84 -36.63
CA THR A 196 -31.62 -30.19 -36.21
C THR A 196 -31.18 -29.44 -34.95
N PRO A 197 -30.85 -30.15 -33.85
CA PRO A 197 -30.13 -29.55 -32.72
C PRO A 197 -28.61 -29.53 -33.00
N VAL A 198 -28.10 -28.47 -33.62
CA VAL A 198 -26.66 -28.31 -33.85
C VAL A 198 -25.95 -27.92 -32.54
N ASN A 199 -25.22 -28.86 -31.96
CA ASN A 199 -24.39 -28.63 -30.77
C ASN A 199 -23.37 -27.51 -31.01
N SER A 200 -23.44 -26.46 -30.21
CA SER A 200 -22.39 -25.45 -30.06
C SER A 200 -22.23 -25.09 -28.58
N ASP A 201 -21.25 -25.73 -27.93
CA ASP A 201 -21.01 -25.67 -26.48
C ASP A 201 -20.32 -24.35 -26.04
N GLU A 202 -20.98 -23.22 -26.26
CA GLU A 202 -20.64 -21.92 -25.66
C GLU A 202 -21.67 -21.61 -24.55
N THR A 203 -21.32 -21.97 -23.30
CA THR A 203 -22.23 -21.85 -22.15
C THR A 203 -22.53 -20.38 -21.80
N SER A 204 -23.55 -19.82 -22.44
CA SER A 204 -24.09 -18.46 -22.25
C SER A 204 -24.86 -18.32 -20.92
N LYS A 205 -24.15 -18.56 -19.80
CA LYS A 205 -24.67 -18.43 -18.42
C LYS A 205 -25.47 -17.13 -18.26
N SER A 206 -26.72 -17.26 -17.79
CA SER A 206 -27.66 -16.15 -17.79
C SER A 206 -27.10 -14.91 -17.05
N PRO A 207 -27.45 -13.67 -17.47
CA PRO A 207 -26.98 -12.47 -16.79
C PRO A 207 -27.34 -12.40 -15.29
N ILE A 208 -28.36 -13.14 -14.87
CA ILE A 208 -28.80 -13.30 -13.46
C ILE A 208 -27.85 -14.26 -12.72
N GLU A 209 -27.55 -15.42 -13.29
CA GLU A 209 -26.62 -16.41 -12.74
C GLU A 209 -25.21 -15.82 -12.60
N ALA A 210 -24.71 -15.13 -13.62
CA ALA A 210 -23.40 -14.46 -13.56
C ALA A 210 -23.33 -13.42 -12.42
N LYS A 211 -24.41 -12.64 -12.20
CA LYS A 211 -24.51 -11.71 -11.06
C LYS A 211 -24.59 -12.44 -9.71
N ARG A 212 -25.28 -13.59 -9.62
CA ARG A 212 -25.36 -14.44 -8.42
C ARG A 212 -24.00 -15.01 -8.06
N LEU A 213 -23.34 -15.68 -9.01
CA LEU A 213 -22.01 -16.28 -8.87
C LEU A 213 -20.96 -15.25 -8.45
N ARG A 214 -21.00 -14.04 -9.04
CA ARG A 214 -20.12 -12.92 -8.66
C ARG A 214 -20.31 -12.49 -7.20
N ARG A 215 -21.56 -12.43 -6.70
CA ARG A 215 -21.87 -12.07 -5.32
C ARG A 215 -21.38 -13.13 -4.33
N GLU A 216 -21.55 -14.40 -4.68
CA GLU A 216 -21.10 -15.53 -3.85
C GLU A 216 -19.57 -15.60 -3.82
N ALA A 217 -18.90 -15.47 -4.97
CA ALA A 217 -17.44 -15.41 -5.04
C ALA A 217 -16.85 -14.27 -4.20
N VAL A 218 -17.44 -13.07 -4.25
CA VAL A 218 -17.05 -11.93 -3.40
C VAL A 218 -17.30 -12.21 -1.90
N ARG A 219 -18.37 -12.95 -1.55
CA ARG A 219 -18.63 -13.37 -0.15
C ARG A 219 -17.61 -14.39 0.35
N SER A 220 -17.30 -15.43 -0.43
CA SER A 220 -16.34 -16.46 -0.05
C SER A 220 -14.92 -15.90 0.03
N LEU A 221 -14.54 -14.98 -0.88
CA LEU A 221 -13.27 -14.28 -0.80
C LEU A 221 -13.17 -13.38 0.45
N LEU A 222 -14.26 -12.70 0.82
CA LEU A 222 -14.31 -11.88 2.05
C LEU A 222 -14.09 -12.74 3.31
N LEU A 223 -14.75 -13.89 3.38
CA LEU A 223 -14.58 -14.85 4.48
C LEU A 223 -13.16 -15.44 4.51
N LEU A 224 -12.55 -15.70 3.34
CA LEU A 224 -11.20 -16.24 3.26
C LEU A 224 -10.13 -15.24 3.68
N VAL A 225 -10.23 -13.97 3.25
CA VAL A 225 -9.32 -12.90 3.70
C VAL A 225 -9.47 -12.67 5.21
N LEU A 226 -10.70 -12.66 5.73
CA LEU A 226 -10.95 -12.59 7.17
C LEU A 226 -10.33 -13.78 7.93
N ALA A 227 -10.47 -15.00 7.40
CA ALA A 227 -9.88 -16.20 7.99
C ALA A 227 -8.34 -16.15 7.99
N ILE A 228 -7.71 -15.66 6.91
CA ILE A 228 -6.24 -15.46 6.85
C ILE A 228 -5.79 -14.45 7.91
N ILE A 229 -6.48 -13.30 8.05
CA ILE A 229 -6.16 -12.30 9.07
C ILE A 229 -6.27 -12.91 10.48
N VAL A 230 -7.38 -13.57 10.80
CA VAL A 230 -7.61 -14.17 12.13
C VAL A 230 -6.59 -15.28 12.42
N ALA A 231 -6.31 -16.16 11.44
CA ALA A 231 -5.33 -17.22 11.59
C ALA A 231 -3.91 -16.66 11.81
N ALA A 232 -3.47 -15.70 10.99
CA ALA A 232 -2.16 -15.08 11.14
C ALA A 232 -1.98 -14.41 12.51
N HIS A 233 -3.02 -13.71 13.00
CA HIS A 233 -2.96 -13.03 14.29
C HIS A 233 -3.00 -13.99 15.49
N VAL A 234 -3.84 -15.03 15.45
CA VAL A 234 -3.93 -16.01 16.54
C VAL A 234 -2.70 -16.91 16.57
N LEU A 235 -2.26 -17.44 15.42
CA LEU A 235 -1.10 -18.32 15.33
C LEU A 235 0.21 -17.55 15.58
N GLY A 236 0.36 -16.34 15.04
CA GLY A 236 1.51 -15.48 15.30
C GLY A 236 1.64 -15.15 16.79
N ALA A 237 0.58 -14.64 17.42
CA ALA A 237 0.66 -14.22 18.83
C ALA A 237 0.84 -15.41 19.78
N THR A 238 0.25 -16.57 19.48
CA THR A 238 0.46 -17.78 20.30
C THR A 238 1.85 -18.38 20.09
N ALA A 239 2.40 -18.39 18.87
CA ALA A 239 3.74 -18.89 18.59
C ALA A 239 4.83 -17.98 19.19
N ILE A 240 4.71 -16.65 19.09
CA ILE A 240 5.64 -15.71 19.72
C ILE A 240 5.57 -15.84 21.25
N ALA A 241 4.37 -15.93 21.83
CA ALA A 241 4.21 -16.14 23.27
C ALA A 241 4.84 -17.47 23.70
N ALA A 242 4.61 -18.57 22.97
CA ALA A 242 5.21 -19.87 23.23
C ALA A 242 6.75 -19.83 23.15
N TYR A 243 7.31 -19.18 22.13
CA TYR A 243 8.76 -18.99 22.01
C TYR A 243 9.34 -18.23 23.21
N VAL A 244 8.69 -17.15 23.65
CA VAL A 244 9.13 -16.38 24.83
C VAL A 244 8.92 -17.16 26.15
N TYR A 245 7.95 -18.06 26.23
CA TYR A 245 7.83 -18.99 27.36
C TYR A 245 8.86 -20.14 27.32
N ALA A 246 9.43 -20.47 26.16
CA ALA A 246 10.54 -21.40 26.03
C ALA A 246 11.90 -20.70 26.30
N SER A 247 12.25 -19.66 25.54
CA SER A 247 13.54 -18.95 25.67
C SER A 247 13.70 -18.30 27.05
N SER A 248 14.81 -18.56 27.73
CA SER A 248 15.24 -17.82 28.93
C SER A 248 15.99 -16.53 28.56
N GLY A 249 16.39 -16.35 27.29
CA GLY A 249 16.96 -15.14 26.71
C GLY A 249 15.89 -14.06 26.57
N ALA A 250 15.05 -14.13 25.52
CA ALA A 250 13.95 -13.21 25.27
C ALA A 250 13.13 -12.84 26.53
N ARG A 251 12.80 -13.81 27.38
CA ARG A 251 12.04 -13.56 28.63
C ARG A 251 12.78 -12.73 29.67
N ARG A 252 14.13 -12.76 29.71
CA ARG A 252 14.91 -11.82 30.52
C ARG A 252 14.90 -10.43 29.89
N THR A 253 15.07 -10.32 28.58
CA THR A 253 14.99 -9.05 27.82
C THR A 253 13.64 -8.36 27.98
N LEU A 254 12.52 -9.10 27.86
CA LEU A 254 11.18 -8.53 28.11
C LEU A 254 11.01 -8.11 29.58
N ARG A 255 11.56 -8.85 30.54
CA ARG A 255 11.47 -8.51 31.97
C ARG A 255 12.25 -7.24 32.32
N SER A 256 13.45 -7.03 31.78
CA SER A 256 14.20 -5.78 32.01
C SER A 256 13.52 -4.56 31.37
N LYS A 257 12.83 -4.77 30.24
CA LYS A 257 11.95 -3.76 29.61
C LYS A 257 10.54 -3.65 30.23
N ALA A 258 10.27 -4.35 31.34
CA ALA A 258 8.97 -4.40 32.03
C ALA A 258 7.76 -4.80 31.14
N LEU A 259 8.00 -5.54 30.05
CA LEU A 259 7.00 -5.94 29.06
C LEU A 259 6.33 -7.27 29.44
N GLY A 260 5.00 -7.31 29.33
CA GLY A 260 4.22 -8.54 29.45
C GLY A 260 4.33 -9.40 28.19
N VAL A 261 4.56 -10.72 28.33
CA VAL A 261 4.76 -11.66 27.21
C VAL A 261 3.64 -11.59 26.17
N TRP A 262 2.38 -11.61 26.61
CA TRP A 262 1.22 -11.51 25.71
C TRP A 262 1.08 -10.13 25.07
N THR A 263 1.47 -9.07 25.77
CA THR A 263 1.46 -7.69 25.26
C THR A 263 2.49 -7.54 24.14
N PHE A 264 3.71 -8.02 24.34
CA PHE A 264 4.74 -8.10 23.30
C PHE A 264 4.25 -8.96 22.12
N ALA A 265 3.83 -10.20 22.38
CA ALA A 265 3.46 -11.14 21.32
C ALA A 265 2.33 -10.62 20.41
N VAL A 266 1.27 -10.02 20.96
CA VAL A 266 0.19 -9.41 20.16
C VAL A 266 0.66 -8.14 19.45
N PHE A 267 1.47 -7.30 20.09
CA PHE A 267 2.01 -6.08 19.47
C PHE A 267 2.87 -6.41 18.26
N THR A 268 3.88 -7.27 18.44
CA THR A 268 4.76 -7.74 17.38
C THR A 268 3.95 -8.38 16.26
N THR A 269 3.04 -9.32 16.57
CA THR A 269 2.24 -9.99 15.53
C THR A 269 1.49 -9.00 14.65
N VAL A 270 0.84 -7.99 15.25
CA VAL A 270 0.10 -6.96 14.50
C VAL A 270 1.05 -6.06 13.72
N SER A 271 2.19 -5.67 14.30
CA SER A 271 3.20 -4.85 13.63
C SER A 271 3.78 -5.60 12.43
N THR A 272 4.39 -6.76 12.64
CA THR A 272 5.01 -7.60 11.60
C THR A 272 4.03 -7.94 10.48
N PHE A 273 2.80 -8.38 10.79
CA PHE A 273 1.80 -8.70 9.78
C PHE A 273 1.26 -7.47 9.04
N SER A 274 1.18 -6.30 9.70
CA SER A 274 0.76 -5.06 9.03
C SER A 274 1.89 -4.40 8.23
N SER A 275 3.14 -4.87 8.37
CA SER A 275 4.39 -4.18 8.00
C SER A 275 4.68 -2.89 8.80
N GLY A 276 4.15 -2.78 10.02
CA GLY A 276 4.17 -1.57 10.85
C GLY A 276 5.52 -1.16 11.46
N GLY A 277 6.53 -2.04 11.47
CA GLY A 277 7.92 -1.79 11.90
C GLY A 277 8.18 -1.38 13.34
N PHE A 278 7.15 -0.97 14.07
CA PHE A 278 7.22 -0.68 15.49
C PHE A 278 7.43 -1.95 16.31
N MET A 279 8.13 -1.78 17.42
CA MET A 279 8.21 -2.75 18.51
C MET A 279 7.99 -2.03 19.85
N PRO A 280 7.60 -2.73 20.92
CA PRO A 280 7.26 -2.12 22.20
C PRO A 280 8.49 -1.78 23.07
N ASN A 281 9.67 -1.67 22.44
CA ASN A 281 10.95 -1.29 23.03
C ASN A 281 11.69 -0.34 22.08
N ASN A 282 12.67 0.40 22.60
CA ASN A 282 13.39 1.42 21.84
C ASN A 282 14.36 0.84 20.81
N GLU A 283 15.01 -0.29 21.09
CA GLU A 283 16.03 -0.89 20.21
C GLU A 283 15.45 -1.76 19.08
N ASN A 284 14.12 -1.79 18.93
CA ASN A 284 13.42 -2.70 18.02
C ASN A 284 13.89 -4.18 18.26
N MET A 285 13.93 -4.99 17.20
CA MET A 285 14.42 -6.36 17.25
C MET A 285 15.93 -6.51 17.52
N ALA A 286 16.72 -5.43 17.59
CA ALA A 286 18.15 -5.51 17.93
C ALA A 286 18.38 -5.99 19.38
N ALA A 287 17.45 -5.70 20.29
CA ALA A 287 17.42 -6.27 21.65
C ALA A 287 17.27 -7.82 21.66
N LEU A 288 16.83 -8.42 20.54
CA LEU A 288 16.56 -9.84 20.36
C LEU A 288 17.38 -10.43 19.20
N ARG A 289 18.51 -9.80 18.84
CA ARG A 289 19.37 -10.22 17.71
C ARG A 289 20.01 -11.61 17.85
N ARG A 290 20.00 -12.21 19.04
CA ARG A 290 20.43 -13.61 19.29
C ARG A 290 19.29 -14.62 19.41
N ASP A 291 18.04 -14.18 19.62
CA ASP A 291 16.86 -15.06 19.66
C ASP A 291 16.42 -15.42 18.22
N THR A 292 17.27 -16.17 17.50
CA THR A 292 17.09 -16.55 16.08
C THR A 292 15.76 -17.22 15.78
N GLY A 293 15.27 -18.07 16.69
CA GLY A 293 13.96 -18.72 16.55
C GLY A 293 12.78 -17.75 16.55
N LEU A 294 12.90 -16.57 17.18
CA LEU A 294 11.90 -15.51 17.04
C LEU A 294 12.01 -14.82 15.67
N GLN A 295 13.22 -14.48 15.23
CA GLN A 295 13.46 -13.85 13.91
C GLN A 295 12.88 -14.71 12.77
N LEU A 296 13.17 -16.01 12.79
CA LEU A 296 12.69 -16.98 11.79
C LEU A 296 11.18 -17.26 11.89
N LEU A 297 10.55 -16.99 13.04
CA LEU A 297 9.09 -17.04 13.19
C LEU A 297 8.41 -15.78 12.62
N LEU A 298 9.06 -14.61 12.71
CA LEU A 298 8.54 -13.35 12.20
C LEU A 298 8.70 -13.21 10.67
N VAL A 299 9.78 -13.73 10.08
CA VAL A 299 10.00 -13.74 8.62
C VAL A 299 8.78 -14.22 7.80
N PRO A 300 8.20 -15.41 8.02
CA PRO A 300 7.03 -15.86 7.26
C PRO A 300 5.78 -15.01 7.55
N LEU A 301 5.66 -14.41 8.74
CA LEU A 301 4.55 -13.54 9.11
C LEU A 301 4.61 -12.19 8.36
N ALA A 302 5.80 -11.58 8.25
CA ALA A 302 6.04 -10.36 7.48
C ALA A 302 5.77 -10.57 5.99
N LEU A 303 6.27 -11.68 5.43
CA LEU A 303 6.01 -12.07 4.04
C LEU A 303 4.50 -12.31 3.79
N ALA A 304 3.82 -13.02 4.69
CA ALA A 304 2.38 -13.32 4.59
C ALA A 304 1.47 -12.08 4.73
N GLY A 305 1.92 -11.07 5.48
CA GLY A 305 1.18 -9.82 5.69
C GLY A 305 1.26 -8.83 4.51
N ASN A 306 2.28 -8.95 3.66
CA ASN A 306 2.58 -7.96 2.62
C ASN A 306 3.01 -8.64 1.30
N THR A 307 4.32 -8.80 1.09
CA THR A 307 4.90 -9.14 -0.23
C THR A 307 4.40 -10.45 -0.84
N LEU A 308 4.04 -11.44 -0.01
CA LEU A 308 3.50 -12.73 -0.42
C LEU A 308 2.02 -12.93 -0.05
N PHE A 309 1.32 -11.91 0.46
CA PHE A 309 -0.14 -11.99 0.66
C PHE A 309 -0.90 -12.42 -0.62
N PRO A 310 -0.58 -11.92 -1.84
CA PRO A 310 -1.20 -12.38 -3.08
C PRO A 310 -0.96 -13.87 -3.40
N THR A 311 0.19 -14.43 -3.00
CA THR A 311 0.53 -15.84 -3.28
C THR A 311 -0.13 -16.76 -2.26
N LEU A 312 -0.08 -16.39 -0.98
CA LEU A 312 -0.79 -17.05 0.12
C LEU A 312 -2.29 -17.13 -0.17
N LEU A 313 -2.92 -15.99 -0.50
CA LEU A 313 -4.34 -15.94 -0.83
C LEU A 313 -4.69 -16.87 -2.01
N ALA A 314 -3.88 -16.88 -3.07
CA ALA A 314 -4.12 -17.75 -4.23
C ALA A 314 -3.94 -19.25 -3.91
N VAL A 315 -3.06 -19.61 -2.96
CA VAL A 315 -2.96 -20.98 -2.44
C VAL A 315 -4.19 -21.32 -1.58
N CYS A 316 -4.60 -20.44 -0.67
CA CYS A 316 -5.78 -20.62 0.16
C CYS A 316 -7.07 -20.78 -0.65
N VAL A 317 -7.25 -20.01 -1.75
CA VAL A 317 -8.40 -20.16 -2.66
C VAL A 317 -8.40 -21.55 -3.32
N ARG A 318 -7.23 -22.05 -3.77
CA ARG A 318 -7.12 -23.40 -4.37
C ARG A 318 -7.38 -24.51 -3.37
N ALA A 319 -6.84 -24.40 -2.16
CA ALA A 319 -7.11 -25.35 -1.07
C ALA A 319 -8.61 -25.39 -0.71
N ALA A 320 -9.24 -24.23 -0.58
CA ALA A 320 -10.68 -24.13 -0.32
C ALA A 320 -11.54 -24.67 -1.48
N ALA A 321 -11.16 -24.42 -2.73
CA ALA A 321 -11.83 -24.96 -3.91
C ALA A 321 -11.72 -26.49 -3.98
N ALA A 322 -10.53 -27.05 -3.73
CA ALA A 322 -10.30 -28.50 -3.72
C ALA A 322 -11.08 -29.20 -2.60
N ALA A 323 -11.05 -28.64 -1.38
CA ALA A 323 -11.67 -29.23 -0.19
C ALA A 323 -13.20 -29.08 -0.14
N THR A 324 -13.76 -27.96 -0.61
CA THR A 324 -15.22 -27.69 -0.51
C THR A 324 -15.98 -27.89 -1.81
N ARG A 325 -15.29 -27.99 -2.95
CA ARG A 325 -15.84 -28.15 -4.31
C ARG A 325 -16.94 -27.15 -4.72
N ARG A 326 -17.09 -26.03 -4.00
CA ARG A 326 -18.12 -25.03 -4.29
C ARG A 326 -17.88 -24.36 -5.66
N PRO A 327 -18.94 -24.11 -6.45
CA PRO A 327 -18.80 -23.58 -7.81
C PRO A 327 -18.19 -22.18 -7.85
N ASP A 328 -18.39 -21.34 -6.84
CA ASP A 328 -17.81 -20.00 -6.75
C ASP A 328 -16.28 -20.02 -6.51
N LEU A 329 -15.81 -20.94 -5.67
CA LEU A 329 -14.38 -21.18 -5.43
C LEU A 329 -13.70 -21.87 -6.61
N VAL A 330 -14.36 -22.86 -7.24
CA VAL A 330 -13.85 -23.53 -8.44
C VAL A 330 -13.77 -22.54 -9.61
N GLU A 331 -14.81 -21.76 -9.88
CA GLU A 331 -14.80 -20.72 -10.94
C GLU A 331 -13.75 -19.63 -10.65
N MET A 332 -13.50 -19.26 -9.39
CA MET A 332 -12.39 -18.37 -9.00
C MET A 332 -10.98 -18.95 -9.29
N THR A 333 -10.84 -20.27 -9.40
CA THR A 333 -9.57 -20.93 -9.77
C THR A 333 -9.45 -21.23 -11.27
N ALA A 334 -10.57 -21.49 -11.95
CA ALA A 334 -10.63 -21.83 -13.37
C ALA A 334 -10.61 -20.57 -14.27
N ARG A 335 -11.45 -19.58 -13.96
CA ARG A 335 -11.34 -18.24 -14.57
C ARG A 335 -10.25 -17.44 -13.87
N ASN A 336 -9.83 -16.34 -14.49
CA ASN A 336 -8.97 -15.36 -13.82
C ASN A 336 -9.75 -14.70 -12.67
N GLY A 337 -9.59 -15.19 -11.43
CA GLY A 337 -10.39 -14.78 -10.27
C GLY A 337 -10.43 -13.26 -10.01
N ARG A 338 -9.41 -12.51 -10.46
CA ARG A 338 -9.39 -11.04 -10.47
C ARG A 338 -10.50 -10.41 -11.33
N GLU A 339 -10.88 -11.01 -12.45
CA GLU A 339 -11.93 -10.49 -13.34
C GLU A 339 -13.33 -10.71 -12.73
N LEU A 340 -13.59 -11.93 -12.26
CA LEU A 340 -14.84 -12.29 -11.59
C LEU A 340 -15.07 -11.42 -10.34
N THR A 341 -14.14 -11.45 -9.39
CA THR A 341 -14.28 -10.76 -8.10
C THR A 341 -13.95 -9.27 -8.16
N GLY A 342 -13.15 -8.83 -9.15
CA GLY A 342 -12.56 -7.49 -9.18
C GLY A 342 -11.67 -7.19 -7.98
N TYR A 343 -10.99 -8.20 -7.40
CA TYR A 343 -10.07 -8.06 -6.28
C TYR A 343 -8.61 -8.10 -6.77
N TYR A 344 -7.79 -7.15 -6.34
CA TYR A 344 -6.50 -6.88 -6.98
C TYR A 344 -5.38 -7.84 -6.55
N HIS A 345 -5.38 -8.30 -5.29
CA HIS A 345 -4.44 -9.30 -4.77
C HIS A 345 -4.69 -10.73 -5.28
N LEU A 346 -5.85 -11.04 -5.88
CA LEU A 346 -6.14 -12.41 -6.35
C LEU A 346 -5.46 -12.64 -7.72
N LEU A 347 -4.20 -13.08 -7.69
CA LEU A 347 -3.37 -13.22 -8.89
C LEU A 347 -3.44 -14.64 -9.52
N PRO A 348 -3.31 -14.75 -10.87
CA PRO A 348 -3.13 -16.03 -11.55
C PRO A 348 -1.92 -16.83 -11.03
N ALA A 349 -1.98 -18.16 -11.09
CA ALA A 349 -0.92 -19.06 -10.59
C ALA A 349 0.48 -18.69 -11.10
N ARG A 350 0.62 -18.47 -12.42
CA ARG A 350 1.91 -18.06 -13.04
C ARG A 350 2.44 -16.74 -12.49
N ARG A 351 1.57 -15.77 -12.17
CA ARG A 351 1.97 -14.48 -11.56
C ARG A 351 2.33 -14.63 -10.08
N CYS A 352 1.68 -15.54 -9.36
CA CYS A 352 2.06 -15.88 -7.98
C CYS A 352 3.44 -16.55 -7.93
N ALA A 353 3.73 -17.48 -8.85
CA ALA A 353 5.03 -18.13 -8.96
C ALA A 353 6.14 -17.13 -9.29
N MET A 354 5.93 -16.24 -10.27
CA MET A 354 6.88 -15.16 -10.56
C MET A 354 7.08 -14.21 -9.37
N LEU A 355 6.01 -13.82 -8.65
CA LEU A 355 6.11 -12.98 -7.46
C LEU A 355 6.95 -13.66 -6.36
N ALA A 356 6.69 -14.93 -6.06
CA ALA A 356 7.47 -15.71 -5.11
C ALA A 356 8.95 -15.83 -5.52
N ALA A 357 9.22 -16.11 -6.80
CA ALA A 357 10.59 -16.21 -7.32
C ALA A 357 11.35 -14.87 -7.27
N THR A 358 10.71 -13.75 -7.64
CA THR A 358 11.31 -12.42 -7.55
C THR A 358 11.54 -11.99 -6.09
N VAL A 359 10.60 -12.28 -5.19
CA VAL A 359 10.79 -12.02 -3.74
C VAL A 359 11.96 -12.85 -3.20
N ALA A 360 11.98 -14.16 -3.47
CA ALA A 360 13.05 -15.06 -3.01
C ALA A 360 14.42 -14.66 -3.57
N GLY A 361 14.52 -14.34 -4.87
CA GLY A 361 15.77 -13.90 -5.49
C GLY A 361 16.30 -12.58 -4.90
N LEU A 362 15.44 -11.59 -4.69
CA LEU A 362 15.84 -10.31 -4.08
C LEU A 362 16.18 -10.45 -2.58
N VAL A 363 15.57 -11.39 -1.85
CA VAL A 363 15.99 -11.73 -0.49
C VAL A 363 17.35 -12.44 -0.53
N ALA A 364 17.56 -13.42 -1.41
CA ALA A 364 18.82 -14.14 -1.53
C ALA A 364 20.01 -13.23 -1.88
N VAL A 365 19.84 -12.27 -2.79
CA VAL A 365 20.88 -11.27 -3.12
C VAL A 365 21.21 -10.38 -1.92
N GLN A 366 20.21 -9.90 -1.18
CA GLN A 366 20.44 -9.13 0.05
C GLN A 366 21.15 -9.97 1.12
N VAL A 367 20.73 -11.23 1.34
CA VAL A 367 21.39 -12.14 2.30
C VAL A 367 22.84 -12.38 1.90
N ALA A 368 23.13 -12.61 0.62
CA ALA A 368 24.50 -12.77 0.12
C ALA A 368 25.35 -11.52 0.34
N MET A 369 24.80 -10.33 0.09
CA MET A 369 25.50 -9.05 0.31
C MET A 369 25.77 -8.78 1.80
N VAL A 370 24.76 -8.94 2.66
CA VAL A 370 24.89 -8.74 4.11
C VAL A 370 25.83 -9.77 4.73
N CYS A 371 25.70 -11.06 4.38
CA CYS A 371 26.63 -12.09 4.85
C CYS A 371 28.06 -11.89 4.31
N GLY A 372 28.23 -11.41 3.07
CA GLY A 372 29.55 -11.20 2.48
C GLY A 372 30.31 -10.01 3.07
N MET A 373 29.61 -8.91 3.38
CA MET A 373 30.25 -7.67 3.83
C MET A 373 30.25 -7.51 5.36
N GLU A 374 29.18 -7.91 6.06
CA GLU A 374 29.04 -7.66 7.51
C GLU A 374 29.54 -8.79 8.41
N TRP A 375 30.08 -9.89 7.86
CA TRP A 375 30.52 -11.05 8.64
C TRP A 375 31.53 -10.68 9.76
N GLY A 376 32.39 -9.71 9.50
CA GLY A 376 33.33 -9.12 10.47
C GLY A 376 32.90 -7.76 11.04
N GLY A 377 31.84 -7.16 10.49
CA GLY A 377 31.25 -5.87 10.87
C GLY A 377 30.09 -6.03 11.86
N ALA A 378 28.89 -5.59 11.48
CA ALA A 378 27.70 -5.61 12.35
C ALA A 378 27.30 -7.03 12.83
N LEU A 379 27.71 -8.08 12.11
CA LEU A 379 27.46 -9.48 12.51
C LEU A 379 28.58 -10.10 13.38
N ARG A 380 29.57 -9.31 13.83
CA ARG A 380 30.66 -9.77 14.70
C ARG A 380 30.14 -10.20 16.08
N GLY A 381 30.75 -11.24 16.66
CA GLY A 381 30.38 -11.76 17.98
C GLY A 381 29.07 -12.57 18.01
N MET A 382 28.66 -13.11 16.86
CA MET A 382 27.52 -14.02 16.69
C MET A 382 27.97 -15.29 15.93
N GLY A 383 27.35 -16.43 16.22
CA GLY A 383 27.64 -17.72 15.58
C GLY A 383 27.14 -17.78 14.12
N PRO A 384 27.70 -18.65 13.25
CA PRO A 384 27.37 -18.65 11.81
C PRO A 384 25.87 -18.71 11.50
N TRP A 385 25.10 -19.53 12.23
CA TRP A 385 23.65 -19.61 12.11
C TRP A 385 22.93 -18.32 12.54
N GLU A 386 23.38 -17.69 13.62
CA GLU A 386 22.86 -16.38 14.07
C GLU A 386 23.11 -15.31 13.00
N LYS A 387 24.29 -15.29 12.38
CA LYS A 387 24.62 -14.33 11.31
C LYS A 387 23.68 -14.47 10.11
N VAL A 388 23.45 -15.70 9.63
CA VAL A 388 22.54 -15.96 8.51
C VAL A 388 21.09 -15.63 8.88
N SER A 389 20.63 -15.99 10.09
CA SER A 389 19.30 -15.61 10.60
C SER A 389 19.08 -14.08 10.60
N ASN A 390 20.06 -13.32 11.10
CA ASN A 390 20.00 -11.85 11.09
C ASN A 390 20.00 -11.28 9.67
N ALA A 391 20.84 -11.82 8.77
CA ALA A 391 20.88 -11.39 7.37
C ALA A 391 19.55 -11.65 6.64
N VAL A 392 18.91 -12.82 6.86
CA VAL A 392 17.57 -13.14 6.33
C VAL A 392 16.51 -12.20 6.89
N PHE A 393 16.53 -11.93 8.20
CA PHE A 393 15.57 -11.04 8.85
C PHE A 393 15.64 -9.61 8.28
N VAL A 394 16.85 -9.03 8.20
CA VAL A 394 17.06 -7.69 7.62
C VAL A 394 16.71 -7.66 6.12
N ALA A 395 17.07 -8.69 5.35
CA ALA A 395 16.76 -8.80 3.92
C ALA A 395 15.26 -8.93 3.59
N VAL A 396 14.47 -9.45 4.53
CA VAL A 396 13.00 -9.52 4.41
C VAL A 396 12.36 -8.20 4.81
N ASN A 397 12.77 -7.63 5.95
CA ASN A 397 12.09 -6.47 6.51
C ASN A 397 12.47 -5.12 5.87
N SER A 398 13.59 -5.07 5.14
CA SER A 398 13.97 -3.93 4.28
C SER A 398 12.89 -3.51 3.30
N ARG A 399 12.05 -4.45 2.84
CA ARG A 399 10.93 -4.17 1.94
C ARG A 399 9.67 -3.80 2.73
N HIS A 400 9.60 -2.52 3.11
CA HIS A 400 8.44 -1.85 3.71
C HIS A 400 8.02 -2.33 5.11
N THR A 401 8.73 -3.24 5.78
CA THR A 401 8.32 -3.75 7.12
C THR A 401 9.06 -3.09 8.28
N GLY A 402 10.25 -2.51 8.09
CA GLY A 402 10.89 -1.58 9.05
C GLY A 402 11.50 -2.20 10.33
N GLU A 403 11.23 -3.47 10.65
CA GLU A 403 11.89 -4.17 11.75
C GLU A 403 13.37 -4.46 11.44
N SER A 404 14.29 -4.19 12.37
CA SER A 404 15.71 -4.52 12.23
C SER A 404 16.29 -5.14 13.50
N THR A 405 17.17 -6.12 13.32
CA THR A 405 18.02 -6.70 14.39
C THR A 405 19.41 -6.08 14.46
N LEU A 406 19.77 -5.23 13.49
CA LEU A 406 21.07 -4.56 13.39
C LEU A 406 20.89 -3.05 13.41
N ASP A 407 21.87 -2.34 13.97
CA ASP A 407 21.91 -0.89 13.92
C ASP A 407 22.32 -0.44 12.51
N LEU A 408 21.39 0.23 11.82
CA LEU A 408 21.55 0.73 10.46
C LEU A 408 22.71 1.74 10.33
N SER A 409 23.10 2.45 11.40
CA SER A 409 24.26 3.35 11.36
C SER A 409 25.61 2.63 11.42
N THR A 410 25.62 1.33 11.76
CA THR A 410 26.85 0.51 11.84
C THR A 410 27.13 -0.30 10.57
N LEU A 411 26.19 -0.31 9.61
CA LEU A 411 26.32 -1.05 8.35
C LEU A 411 27.22 -0.32 7.35
N THR A 412 27.92 -1.09 6.52
CA THR A 412 28.73 -0.57 5.42
C THR A 412 27.85 0.26 4.46
N PRO A 413 28.25 1.48 4.03
CA PRO A 413 27.41 2.37 3.23
C PRO A 413 26.83 1.76 1.94
N ALA A 414 27.52 0.81 1.31
CA ALA A 414 27.01 0.07 0.16
C ALA A 414 25.73 -0.74 0.46
N ILE A 415 25.64 -1.35 1.66
CA ILE A 415 24.42 -2.02 2.12
C ILE A 415 23.32 -0.99 2.37
N ILE A 416 23.63 0.15 2.98
CA ILE A 416 22.63 1.21 3.23
C ILE A 416 22.02 1.69 1.89
N VAL A 417 22.84 1.92 0.87
CA VAL A 417 22.36 2.26 -0.48
C VAL A 417 21.50 1.14 -1.09
N PHE A 418 21.86 -0.13 -0.88
CA PHE A 418 21.07 -1.25 -1.39
C PHE A 418 19.75 -1.47 -0.63
N LEU A 419 19.72 -1.24 0.68
CA LEU A 419 18.50 -1.25 1.49
C LEU A 419 17.56 -0.12 1.04
N VAL A 420 18.08 1.09 0.82
CA VAL A 420 17.30 2.20 0.24
C VAL A 420 16.73 1.84 -1.13
N LEU A 421 17.52 1.20 -2.01
CA LEU A 421 17.02 0.70 -3.30
C LEU A 421 15.89 -0.32 -3.12
N MET A 422 16.03 -1.26 -2.17
CA MET A 422 14.99 -2.27 -1.87
C MET A 422 13.72 -1.68 -1.24
N MET A 423 13.81 -0.56 -0.52
CA MET A 423 12.66 0.23 -0.07
C MET A 423 11.94 0.91 -1.24
N TYR A 424 12.63 1.31 -2.30
CA TYR A 424 11.99 1.87 -3.50
C TYR A 424 11.37 0.81 -4.43
N VAL A 425 11.75 -0.48 -4.30
CA VAL A 425 11.09 -1.57 -5.04
C VAL A 425 9.68 -1.81 -4.47
N PRO A 426 8.61 -1.74 -5.30
CA PRO A 426 7.26 -2.06 -4.83
C PRO A 426 7.16 -3.51 -4.36
N ALA A 427 6.44 -3.74 -3.26
CA ALA A 427 6.16 -5.08 -2.76
C ALA A 427 5.41 -5.96 -3.78
N SER A 428 4.54 -5.34 -4.58
CA SER A 428 3.66 -5.99 -5.55
C SER A 428 4.07 -5.75 -7.01
N ILE A 429 4.19 -6.85 -7.77
CA ILE A 429 4.39 -6.83 -9.24
C ILE A 429 3.36 -5.96 -9.96
N HIS A 430 2.15 -5.81 -9.40
CA HIS A 430 1.09 -4.98 -9.99
C HIS A 430 1.55 -3.54 -10.24
N ASP A 431 2.25 -2.93 -9.29
CA ASP A 431 2.57 -1.51 -9.34
C ASP A 431 3.79 -1.28 -10.23
N MET A 432 4.76 -2.21 -10.19
CA MET A 432 5.86 -2.27 -11.15
C MET A 432 5.40 -2.50 -12.60
N VAL A 433 4.29 -3.20 -12.82
CA VAL A 433 3.67 -3.45 -14.14
C VAL A 433 2.58 -2.42 -14.48
N SER A 434 2.28 -1.47 -13.59
CA SER A 434 1.28 -0.41 -13.83
C SER A 434 1.77 0.71 -14.75
N ILE A 435 3.03 0.68 -15.17
CA ILE A 435 3.56 1.51 -16.26
C ILE A 435 2.71 1.25 -17.53
N PRO A 436 2.09 2.26 -18.18
CA PRO A 436 0.93 2.01 -19.03
C PRO A 436 1.20 1.17 -20.28
N ARG A 437 0.64 -0.05 -20.32
CA ARG A 437 0.47 -0.84 -21.56
C ARG A 437 -0.71 -0.40 -22.44
N GLU A 438 -1.44 0.63 -22.02
CA GLU A 438 -2.60 1.23 -22.73
C GLU A 438 -2.26 1.87 -24.09
N LEU A 439 -0.99 1.92 -24.50
CA LEU A 439 -0.58 2.48 -25.80
C LEU A 439 -0.52 1.44 -26.94
N HIS A 440 -0.78 0.15 -26.66
CA HIS A 440 -0.66 -0.95 -27.65
C HIS A 440 -1.97 -1.75 -27.83
N ARG A 441 -3.11 -1.07 -27.74
CA ARG A 441 -4.42 -1.63 -28.16
C ARG A 441 -5.10 -0.80 -29.26
N GLY A 442 -4.30 -0.33 -30.21
CA GLY A 442 -4.81 0.00 -31.54
C GLY A 442 -5.28 -1.26 -32.28
N ARG A 443 -6.04 -1.08 -33.37
CA ARG A 443 -6.43 -2.19 -34.26
C ARG A 443 -5.18 -2.93 -34.79
N PRO A 444 -5.27 -4.22 -35.14
CA PRO A 444 -4.29 -4.81 -36.04
C PRO A 444 -4.26 -4.00 -37.34
N PRO A 445 -3.07 -3.75 -37.94
CA PRO A 445 -2.99 -3.10 -39.24
C PRO A 445 -3.60 -4.02 -40.31
N HIS A 446 -4.25 -3.44 -41.31
CA HIS A 446 -4.55 -4.17 -42.54
C HIS A 446 -3.23 -4.50 -43.26
N GLU A 447 -3.17 -5.70 -43.84
CA GLU A 447 -2.05 -6.18 -44.62
C GLU A 447 -1.99 -5.42 -45.96
N GLY A 448 -0.81 -4.93 -46.38
CA GLY A 448 -0.62 -4.36 -47.73
C GLY A 448 -0.01 -2.95 -47.87
N ASP A 449 0.79 -2.43 -46.92
CA ASP A 449 1.51 -1.14 -47.11
C ASP A 449 3.04 -1.27 -46.87
N PRO A 450 3.90 -1.15 -47.90
CA PRO A 450 5.36 -1.35 -47.80
C PRO A 450 6.12 -0.36 -46.89
N GLY A 451 5.49 0.69 -46.37
CA GLY A 451 6.18 1.73 -45.57
C GLY A 451 6.56 1.34 -44.13
N ALA A 452 6.02 0.24 -43.59
CA ALA A 452 5.98 -0.01 -42.15
C ALA A 452 7.36 -0.12 -41.45
N GLN A 453 8.34 -0.80 -42.05
CA GLN A 453 9.61 -1.10 -41.39
C GLN A 453 10.46 0.17 -41.11
N ALA A 454 10.47 1.13 -42.05
CA ALA A 454 11.22 2.37 -41.93
C ALA A 454 10.69 3.33 -40.83
N ALA A 455 9.46 3.13 -40.37
CA ALA A 455 8.89 3.88 -39.24
C ALA A 455 9.37 3.34 -37.88
N GLN A 456 9.55 2.01 -37.77
CA GLN A 456 9.82 1.32 -36.51
C GLN A 456 11.23 1.63 -35.98
N GLU A 457 12.23 1.69 -36.85
CA GLU A 457 13.61 2.06 -36.47
C GLU A 457 13.72 3.52 -36.00
N ARG A 458 13.03 4.44 -36.69
CA ARG A 458 13.04 5.89 -36.37
C ARG A 458 12.35 6.22 -35.04
N ALA A 459 11.40 5.39 -34.59
CA ALA A 459 10.77 5.53 -33.29
C ALA A 459 11.77 5.31 -32.13
N SER A 460 12.58 4.26 -32.23
CA SER A 460 13.55 3.84 -31.21
C SER A 460 14.62 4.90 -30.92
N VAL A 461 15.21 5.49 -31.97
CA VAL A 461 16.22 6.57 -31.81
C VAL A 461 15.61 7.80 -31.13
N THR A 462 14.32 8.09 -31.38
CA THR A 462 13.64 9.27 -30.81
C THR A 462 13.25 9.08 -29.33
N THR A 463 13.34 7.86 -28.78
CA THR A 463 12.93 7.59 -27.39
C THR A 463 14.02 7.86 -26.34
N LEU A 464 15.30 7.91 -26.74
CA LEU A 464 16.45 8.06 -25.83
C LEU A 464 16.80 9.52 -25.47
N LEU A 465 16.13 10.52 -26.05
CA LEU A 465 16.53 11.93 -25.92
C LEU A 465 15.73 12.71 -24.85
N PRO A 466 16.38 13.44 -23.90
CA PRO A 466 15.69 14.25 -22.90
C PRO A 466 14.72 15.30 -23.47
N ARG A 467 13.59 15.50 -22.78
CA ARG A 467 12.42 16.28 -23.26
C ARG A 467 12.73 17.70 -23.76
N HIS A 468 13.77 18.34 -23.26
CA HIS A 468 14.16 19.71 -23.62
C HIS A 468 14.72 19.83 -25.05
N LEU A 469 15.48 18.83 -25.52
CA LEU A 469 16.00 18.79 -26.90
C LEU A 469 14.88 18.48 -27.90
N ARG A 470 13.94 17.60 -27.53
CA ARG A 470 12.81 17.18 -28.39
C ARG A 470 11.96 18.37 -28.88
N ARG A 471 11.82 19.43 -28.06
CA ARG A 471 11.10 20.67 -28.45
C ARG A 471 11.85 21.55 -29.46
N ARG A 472 13.20 21.56 -29.47
CA ARG A 472 13.98 22.32 -30.48
C ARG A 472 13.89 21.65 -31.86
N HIS A 473 13.97 20.33 -31.92
CA HIS A 473 13.98 19.59 -33.18
C HIS A 473 12.64 19.67 -33.95
N LEU A 474 11.51 19.73 -33.24
CA LEU A 474 10.18 19.96 -33.85
C LEU A 474 10.02 21.38 -34.40
N ARG A 475 10.31 22.41 -33.59
CA ARG A 475 10.16 23.82 -34.00
C ARG A 475 11.00 24.20 -35.23
N HIS A 476 12.11 23.53 -35.47
CA HIS A 476 12.96 23.80 -36.63
C HIS A 476 12.40 23.24 -37.97
N ARG A 477 11.29 22.49 -37.93
CA ARG A 477 10.74 21.74 -39.09
C ARG A 477 9.39 22.24 -39.61
N GLU A 478 8.65 23.04 -38.84
CA GLU A 478 7.35 23.58 -39.24
C GLU A 478 7.48 24.85 -40.13
N GLY A 479 8.65 25.51 -40.12
CA GLY A 479 8.89 26.77 -40.83
C GLY A 479 9.40 26.63 -42.28
N LYS A 480 8.72 25.89 -43.17
CA LYS A 480 9.01 25.95 -44.62
C LYS A 480 7.84 25.53 -45.53
N PRO A 481 7.17 26.47 -46.24
CA PRO A 481 6.20 26.12 -47.29
C PRO A 481 6.90 25.59 -48.56
N ARG A 482 6.18 24.80 -49.37
CA ARG A 482 6.65 24.26 -50.65
C ARG A 482 6.13 25.09 -51.83
N GLY A 483 7.03 25.64 -52.64
CA GLY A 483 6.77 26.21 -53.97
C GLY A 483 7.51 25.43 -55.07
N ARG A 484 7.06 25.55 -56.33
CA ARG A 484 7.60 24.80 -57.50
C ARG A 484 8.78 25.55 -58.18
N PRO A 485 9.53 24.89 -59.10
CA PRO A 485 10.91 25.28 -59.41
C PRO A 485 11.09 26.17 -60.65
N ALA A 486 12.27 26.78 -60.75
CA ALA A 486 12.87 27.32 -61.98
C ALA A 486 14.40 27.19 -61.92
N GLN A 487 15.07 27.11 -63.08
CA GLN A 487 16.54 27.14 -63.19
C GLN A 487 17.04 28.58 -63.33
N LEU A 488 18.24 28.89 -62.82
CA LEU A 488 19.34 29.59 -63.53
C LEU A 488 20.54 29.87 -62.61
N GLN A 489 21.75 29.87 -63.19
CA GLN A 489 23.00 30.37 -62.59
C GLN A 489 23.39 31.71 -63.26
N PRO A 490 24.58 32.32 -63.01
CA PRO A 490 25.05 32.92 -61.75
C PRO A 490 25.60 34.36 -61.93
N ALA A 491 25.79 35.18 -60.87
CA ALA A 491 26.75 36.32 -60.92
C ALA A 491 27.15 36.98 -59.57
N GLN A 492 28.46 36.99 -59.31
CA GLN A 492 29.35 38.06 -58.81
C GLN A 492 28.90 39.32 -58.01
N ARG A 493 29.77 39.66 -57.03
CA ARG A 493 30.32 41.00 -56.65
C ARG A 493 29.41 42.15 -56.12
N ARG A 494 29.58 42.53 -54.83
CA ARG A 494 30.40 43.69 -54.36
C ARG A 494 30.39 43.91 -52.82
N ARG A 495 31.56 44.25 -52.26
CA ARG A 495 31.80 45.13 -51.08
C ARG A 495 32.02 46.58 -51.61
N PRO A 496 31.94 47.72 -50.86
CA PRO A 496 32.55 48.01 -49.53
C PRO A 496 31.61 48.85 -48.60
N SER A 497 32.07 49.76 -47.73
CA SER A 497 32.62 49.51 -46.36
C SER A 497 32.53 50.78 -45.47
N ARG A 498 32.77 50.68 -44.13
CA ARG A 498 32.87 51.82 -43.14
C ARG A 498 31.49 52.49 -42.84
N GLN A 499 31.21 53.23 -41.76
CA GLN A 499 31.85 53.65 -40.48
C GLN A 499 30.69 54.14 -39.51
N ARG A 500 30.76 54.53 -38.21
CA ARG A 500 31.79 54.82 -37.17
C ARG A 500 31.40 54.28 -35.76
N LEU A 501 32.33 54.48 -34.82
CA LEU A 501 32.34 54.66 -33.34
C LEU A 501 31.01 55.10 -32.62
N ARG A 502 30.83 55.04 -31.28
CA ARG A 502 31.78 54.87 -30.13
C ARG A 502 31.14 54.35 -28.81
N LYS A 503 31.99 53.71 -27.99
CA LYS A 503 31.99 53.53 -26.50
C LYS A 503 30.81 54.03 -25.63
N CYS A 504 30.38 53.18 -24.70
CA CYS A 504 30.62 53.36 -23.24
C CYS A 504 30.61 52.00 -22.50
N GLY A 505 31.15 51.95 -21.28
CA GLY A 505 31.13 50.76 -20.42
C GLY A 505 31.95 50.88 -19.14
N LEU A 506 31.50 50.17 -18.10
CA LEU A 506 32.12 49.81 -16.81
C LEU A 506 31.49 48.43 -16.47
N LEU A 507 32.12 47.36 -15.98
CA LEU A 507 33.25 47.17 -15.05
C LEU A 507 33.00 47.67 -13.62
N HIS A 508 32.39 46.81 -12.79
CA HIS A 508 33.01 46.37 -11.53
C HIS A 508 32.38 45.07 -11.00
N GLY A 509 33.05 44.43 -10.04
CA GLY A 509 32.51 43.35 -9.21
C GLY A 509 33.21 43.31 -7.84
N LEU A 510 32.53 42.69 -6.85
CA LEU A 510 32.91 42.25 -5.49
C LEU A 510 31.59 41.65 -4.94
N GLN A 511 31.44 40.43 -4.41
CA GLN A 511 32.20 39.59 -3.46
C GLN A 511 31.92 39.92 -1.98
N LEU A 512 31.68 38.86 -1.18
CA LEU A 512 31.57 38.79 0.29
C LEU A 512 30.39 39.50 0.95
N GLN A 513 29.45 38.71 1.50
CA GLN A 513 29.62 38.22 2.87
C GLN A 513 29.13 36.78 2.99
#